data_AF-A0A2E3YN59-F1
#
_entry.id   AF-A0A2E3YN59-F1
#
_cell.length_a   1.000
_cell.length_b   1.000
_cell.length_c   1.000
_cell.angle_alpha   90.00
_cell.angle_beta   90.00
_cell.angle_gamma   90.00
#
_symmetry.space_group_name_H-M   'P 1'
#
loop_
_entity.id
_entity.type
_entity.pdbx_description
1 polymer ?
#
loop_
_entity_poly.entity_id
_entity_poly.type
_entity_poly.pdbx_seq_one_letter_code
_entity_poly.pdbx_strand_id
1 'polypeptide(L)'
;MTISKGPGSLKNKKDDKENQQLAEPGSSFSDLSRRDFIGGTGAAALVVANASPLKAQQATEQEVLEPEVTDVPKTTITITVNGSLHQIEVEDRWTLIELLRDHLELTGSKIGCNRGECGSCTVLVDGEPVYSCSTLAVWADGQDVLTVEGLEKDGQLSVLQQAFMEHNAPQCGFCTSGQLMSATALLEENPEPTVDEVRHALAGNLCRCSNYNAIVEAVMDASRTGDA
;
A
#
# COMPACT_ATOMS: atom_id res chain seq x y z
N MET A 1 32.60 -5.44 -53.28
CA MET A 1 33.28 -4.17 -53.61
C MET A 1 33.49 -3.41 -52.31
N THR A 2 34.70 -2.92 -52.06
CA THR A 2 35.04 -2.12 -50.87
C THR A 2 34.73 -0.65 -51.10
N ILE A 3 34.12 0.02 -50.12
CA ILE A 3 33.88 1.47 -50.14
C ILE A 3 34.93 2.16 -49.25
N SER A 4 35.57 3.19 -49.79
CA SER A 4 36.67 3.91 -49.14
C SER A 4 36.19 4.89 -48.07
N LYS A 5 36.99 5.09 -47.02
CA LYS A 5 36.91 6.27 -46.13
C LYS A 5 38.03 7.25 -46.49
N GLY A 6 37.65 8.45 -46.91
CA GLY A 6 38.56 9.61 -47.04
C GLY A 6 38.56 10.47 -45.77
N PRO A 7 39.70 11.06 -45.35
CA PRO A 7 39.80 11.85 -44.12
C PRO A 7 39.65 13.37 -44.37
N GLY A 8 39.29 14.12 -43.32
CA GLY A 8 39.30 15.58 -43.32
C GLY A 8 39.35 16.15 -41.90
N SER A 9 40.28 17.07 -41.64
CA SER A 9 40.48 17.76 -40.36
C SER A 9 40.84 19.22 -40.66
N LEU A 10 40.45 20.18 -39.78
CA LEU A 10 41.33 21.24 -39.23
C LEU A 10 40.60 22.39 -38.49
N LYS A 11 40.96 22.52 -37.21
CA LYS A 11 41.12 23.70 -36.32
C LYS A 11 40.65 25.13 -36.73
N ASN A 12 39.78 25.70 -35.87
CA ASN A 12 39.74 27.05 -35.25
C ASN A 12 40.52 28.26 -35.82
N LYS A 13 39.82 29.38 -36.11
CA LYS A 13 39.97 30.77 -35.54
C LYS A 13 38.90 31.74 -36.15
N LYS A 14 38.25 32.65 -35.40
CA LYS A 14 38.61 34.07 -35.05
C LYS A 14 38.88 34.98 -36.27
N ASP A 15 38.33 36.19 -36.46
CA ASP A 15 37.38 37.08 -35.73
C ASP A 15 36.52 37.88 -36.79
N ASP A 16 35.67 38.92 -36.59
CA ASP A 16 35.33 39.84 -35.46
C ASP A 16 33.89 40.45 -35.62
N LYS A 17 33.62 41.63 -35.01
CA LYS A 17 32.38 42.48 -34.96
C LYS A 17 31.81 42.98 -36.32
N GLU A 18 30.54 43.38 -36.47
CA GLU A 18 29.80 44.55 -35.89
C GLU A 18 28.29 44.24 -35.74
N ASN A 19 27.60 44.51 -34.61
CA ASN A 19 27.31 45.76 -33.86
C ASN A 19 26.01 46.49 -34.30
N GLN A 20 24.93 46.30 -33.53
CA GLN A 20 24.02 47.38 -33.12
C GLN A 20 23.31 47.02 -31.80
N GLN A 21 22.90 48.03 -31.03
CA GLN A 21 22.71 47.93 -29.58
C GLN A 21 21.44 48.64 -29.10
N LEU A 22 20.66 47.98 -28.23
CA LEU A 22 19.60 48.56 -27.38
C LEU A 22 19.63 47.87 -25.99
N ALA A 23 18.98 48.48 -25.00
CA ALA A 23 19.23 48.30 -23.55
C ALA A 23 17.90 48.48 -22.77
N GLU A 24 17.67 48.08 -21.51
CA GLU A 24 18.36 47.30 -20.43
C GLU A 24 17.29 47.16 -19.28
N PRO A 25 17.50 46.53 -18.10
CA PRO A 25 18.54 45.61 -17.61
C PRO A 25 17.98 44.30 -16.97
N GLY A 26 18.84 43.40 -16.46
CA GLY A 26 18.39 42.26 -15.64
C GLY A 26 19.49 41.49 -14.90
N SER A 27 19.70 41.77 -13.61
CA SER A 27 20.73 41.11 -12.78
C SER A 27 20.33 39.70 -12.30
N SER A 28 21.30 38.78 -12.25
CA SER A 28 21.12 37.41 -11.79
C SER A 28 20.67 37.32 -10.32
N PHE A 29 19.57 36.61 -10.05
CA PHE A 29 19.22 36.12 -8.71
C PHE A 29 19.91 34.77 -8.44
N SER A 30 21.22 34.83 -8.24
CA SER A 30 22.05 33.70 -7.81
C SER A 30 22.78 34.07 -6.52
N ASP A 31 22.60 33.24 -5.49
CA ASP A 31 23.18 33.30 -4.12
C ASP A 31 22.29 33.92 -3.02
N LEU A 32 21.19 33.22 -2.70
CA LEU A 32 20.53 33.28 -1.38
C LEU A 32 20.27 31.85 -0.89
N SER A 33 20.83 31.47 0.26
CA SER A 33 20.60 30.14 0.82
C SER A 33 19.30 30.08 1.61
N ARG A 34 18.70 28.88 1.68
CA ARG A 34 17.54 28.61 2.57
C ARG A 34 17.86 28.90 4.04
N ARG A 35 19.14 28.83 4.44
CA ARG A 35 19.59 29.21 5.79
C ARG A 35 19.53 30.71 6.05
N ASP A 36 19.89 31.52 5.06
CA ASP A 36 19.95 32.98 5.18
C ASP A 36 18.55 33.58 5.26
N PHE A 37 17.60 33.02 4.50
CA PHE A 37 16.17 33.37 4.58
C PHE A 37 15.58 33.12 5.98
N ILE A 38 15.89 31.98 6.61
CA ILE A 38 15.40 31.65 7.96
C ILE A 38 16.12 32.47 9.05
N GLY A 39 17.39 32.82 8.85
CA GLY A 39 18.11 33.73 9.75
C GLY A 39 17.72 35.21 9.61
N GLY A 40 17.07 35.59 8.50
CA GLY A 40 16.82 36.98 8.13
C GLY A 40 15.59 37.65 8.75
N THR A 41 14.72 36.93 9.46
CA THR A 41 13.47 37.48 10.02
C THR A 41 13.70 38.20 11.37
N GLY A 42 14.55 39.24 11.35
CA GLY A 42 15.14 39.85 12.55
C GLY A 42 14.93 41.37 12.74
N ALA A 43 14.06 42.05 11.96
CA ALA A 43 13.82 43.49 12.16
C ALA A 43 12.41 43.98 11.75
N ALA A 44 11.77 44.68 12.69
CA ALA A 44 10.81 45.77 12.53
C ALA A 44 9.59 45.65 11.59
N ALA A 45 8.40 45.51 12.20
CA ALA A 45 7.18 46.19 11.77
C ALA A 45 6.44 46.76 13.00
N LEU A 46 6.57 48.06 13.26
CA LEU A 46 5.83 48.74 14.34
C LEU A 46 4.43 49.12 13.85
N VAL A 47 3.40 48.43 14.35
CA VAL A 47 1.99 48.78 14.11
C VAL A 47 1.44 49.56 15.31
N VAL A 48 0.98 50.79 15.06
CA VAL A 48 0.42 51.66 16.10
C VAL A 48 -0.98 51.16 16.50
N ALA A 49 -1.20 50.93 17.79
CA ALA A 49 -2.46 50.42 18.32
C ALA A 49 -3.57 51.50 18.30
N ASN A 50 -4.61 51.29 17.49
CA ASN A 50 -5.90 51.97 17.64
C ASN A 50 -6.81 51.12 18.54
N ALA A 51 -6.76 51.38 19.84
CA ALA A 51 -7.46 50.61 20.86
C ALA A 51 -8.96 50.98 20.94
N SER A 52 -9.76 50.49 19.99
CA SER A 52 -11.19 50.27 20.25
C SER A 52 -11.33 49.13 21.27
N PRO A 53 -12.08 49.30 22.37
CA PRO A 53 -12.34 48.21 23.31
C PRO A 53 -13.30 47.21 22.66
N LEU A 54 -12.74 46.26 21.92
CA LEU A 54 -13.40 45.00 21.61
C LEU A 54 -13.76 44.36 22.95
N LYS A 55 -15.03 44.50 23.31
CA LYS A 55 -15.59 43.96 24.54
C LYS A 55 -15.38 42.45 24.46
N ALA A 56 -14.55 41.90 25.33
CA ALA A 56 -14.32 40.47 25.38
C ALA A 56 -15.66 39.80 25.70
N GLN A 57 -16.33 39.31 24.67
CA GLN A 57 -17.35 38.28 24.83
C GLN A 57 -16.60 37.12 25.47
N GLN A 58 -16.94 36.86 26.74
CA GLN A 58 -16.43 35.69 27.43
C GLN A 58 -16.83 34.50 26.58
N ALA A 59 -15.84 33.87 25.95
CA ALA A 59 -16.02 32.52 25.43
C ALA A 59 -16.40 31.70 26.65
N THR A 60 -17.66 31.28 26.71
CA THR A 60 -18.07 30.28 27.68
C THR A 60 -17.22 29.06 27.37
N GLU A 61 -16.34 28.70 28.31
CA GLU A 61 -15.77 27.36 28.39
C GLU A 61 -16.94 26.42 28.64
N GLN A 62 -17.62 26.04 27.55
CA GLN A 62 -18.34 24.80 27.51
C GLN A 62 -17.29 23.72 27.71
N GLU A 63 -17.32 23.08 28.88
CA GLU A 63 -16.84 21.71 28.98
C GLU A 63 -17.48 20.94 27.83
N VAL A 64 -16.67 20.63 26.82
CA VAL A 64 -17.02 19.60 25.86
C VAL A 64 -17.00 18.33 26.67
N LEU A 65 -18.18 17.91 27.11
CA LEU A 65 -18.39 16.60 27.73
C LEU A 65 -17.89 15.55 26.73
N GLU A 66 -16.66 15.09 26.95
CA GLU A 66 -16.15 13.91 26.29
C GLU A 66 -17.13 12.78 26.63
N PRO A 67 -17.76 12.13 25.63
CA PRO A 67 -18.73 11.10 25.91
C PRO A 67 -18.03 9.96 26.66
N GLU A 68 -18.57 9.54 27.80
CA GLU A 68 -18.08 8.34 28.48
C GLU A 68 -18.11 7.19 27.46
N VAL A 69 -16.93 6.61 27.21
CA VAL A 69 -16.79 5.45 26.33
C VAL A 69 -17.41 4.26 27.08
N THR A 70 -18.68 4.01 26.79
CA THR A 70 -19.43 2.87 27.31
C THR A 70 -18.75 1.57 26.92
N ASP A 71 -18.87 0.56 27.79
CA ASP A 71 -18.38 -0.80 27.52
C ASP A 71 -18.91 -1.30 26.16
N VAL A 72 -18.01 -1.88 25.36
CA VAL A 72 -18.31 -2.22 23.97
C VAL A 72 -19.04 -3.56 23.94
N PRO A 73 -20.21 -3.68 23.26
CA PRO A 73 -20.90 -4.96 23.10
C PRO A 73 -19.99 -6.04 22.53
N LYS A 74 -20.18 -7.27 23.02
CA LYS A 74 -19.38 -8.43 22.63
C LYS A 74 -20.26 -9.65 22.38
N THR A 75 -19.78 -10.49 21.48
CA THR A 75 -20.41 -11.74 21.06
C THR A 75 -19.39 -12.88 21.14
N THR A 76 -19.77 -14.02 21.70
CA THR A 76 -18.97 -15.25 21.60
C THR A 76 -19.27 -15.95 20.28
N ILE A 77 -18.25 -16.12 19.45
CA ILE A 77 -18.33 -16.82 18.16
C ILE A 77 -17.53 -18.13 18.21
N THR A 78 -17.83 -19.03 17.27
CA THR A 78 -17.06 -20.23 16.97
C THR A 78 -16.59 -20.16 15.51
N ILE A 79 -15.29 -20.19 15.27
CA ILE A 79 -14.68 -19.94 13.96
C ILE A 79 -13.54 -20.93 13.73
N THR A 80 -13.45 -21.53 12.54
CA THR A 80 -12.24 -22.28 12.16
C THR A 80 -11.25 -21.33 11.50
N VAL A 81 -9.99 -21.34 11.92
CA VAL A 81 -8.93 -20.57 11.26
C VAL A 81 -7.77 -21.51 10.94
N ASN A 82 -7.40 -21.60 9.66
CA ASN A 82 -6.35 -22.51 9.17
C ASN A 82 -6.54 -23.98 9.65
N GLY A 83 -7.80 -24.45 9.66
CA GLY A 83 -8.17 -25.79 10.15
C GLY A 83 -8.20 -25.97 11.68
N SER A 84 -7.87 -24.94 12.46
CA SER A 84 -7.96 -24.94 13.93
C SER A 84 -9.28 -24.34 14.39
N LEU A 85 -10.03 -25.03 15.25
CA LEU A 85 -11.30 -24.53 15.79
C LEU A 85 -11.08 -23.61 16.99
N HIS A 86 -11.56 -22.37 16.89
CA HIS A 86 -11.51 -21.38 17.97
C HIS A 86 -12.93 -21.06 18.46
N GLN A 87 -13.10 -20.95 19.79
CA GLN A 87 -14.27 -20.33 20.41
C GLN A 87 -13.80 -19.09 21.18
N ILE A 88 -14.28 -17.90 20.81
CA ILE A 88 -13.69 -16.63 21.24
C ILE A 88 -14.77 -15.55 21.43
N GLU A 89 -14.60 -14.74 22.48
CA GLU A 89 -15.38 -13.51 22.69
C GLU A 89 -14.73 -12.36 21.89
N VAL A 90 -15.50 -11.75 20.99
CA VAL A 90 -15.07 -10.61 20.17
C VAL A 90 -15.92 -9.38 20.47
N GLU A 91 -15.34 -8.17 20.39
CA GLU A 91 -16.16 -6.95 20.37
C GLU A 91 -16.91 -6.86 19.03
N ASP A 92 -18.17 -6.45 19.04
CA ASP A 92 -19.04 -6.40 17.85
C ASP A 92 -18.53 -5.43 16.76
N ARG A 93 -17.60 -4.53 17.13
CA ARG A 93 -16.93 -3.58 16.23
C ARG A 93 -15.65 -4.12 15.57
N TRP A 94 -15.08 -5.23 16.04
CA TRP A 94 -13.82 -5.74 15.49
C TRP A 94 -14.03 -6.21 14.05
N THR A 95 -13.12 -5.81 13.18
CA THR A 95 -12.96 -6.40 11.85
C THR A 95 -12.28 -7.76 11.95
N LEU A 96 -12.50 -8.61 10.95
CA LEU A 96 -11.86 -9.92 10.87
C LEU A 96 -10.33 -9.81 10.84
N ILE A 97 -9.77 -8.72 10.26
CA ILE A 97 -8.32 -8.49 10.25
C ILE A 97 -7.76 -8.13 11.64
N GLU A 98 -8.54 -7.47 12.51
CA GLU A 98 -8.15 -7.18 13.90
C GLU A 98 -8.18 -8.48 14.73
N LEU A 99 -9.25 -9.28 14.62
CA LEU A 99 -9.34 -10.61 15.26
C LEU A 99 -8.14 -11.49 14.89
N LEU A 100 -7.88 -11.68 13.58
CA LEU A 100 -6.80 -12.54 13.10
C LEU A 100 -5.43 -12.07 13.61
N ARG A 101 -5.13 -10.78 13.47
CA ARG A 101 -3.77 -10.27 13.72
C ARG A 101 -3.46 -10.03 15.18
N ASP A 102 -4.39 -9.43 15.91
CA ASP A 102 -4.12 -8.78 17.19
C ASP A 102 -4.71 -9.58 18.37
N HIS A 103 -5.53 -10.60 18.09
CA HIS A 103 -6.09 -11.54 19.07
C HIS A 103 -5.76 -13.02 18.81
N LEU A 104 -5.51 -13.42 17.55
CA LEU A 104 -5.02 -14.76 17.19
C LEU A 104 -3.54 -14.78 16.73
N GLU A 105 -2.86 -13.63 16.77
CA GLU A 105 -1.44 -13.42 16.41
C GLU A 105 -1.05 -13.81 14.95
N LEU A 106 -2.04 -14.05 14.08
CA LEU A 106 -1.88 -14.33 12.64
C LEU A 106 -1.58 -13.04 11.87
N THR A 107 -0.36 -12.55 12.04
CA THR A 107 0.10 -11.27 11.48
C THR A 107 0.41 -11.32 9.97
N GLY A 108 0.23 -12.46 9.31
CA GLY A 108 0.47 -12.71 7.87
C GLY A 108 -0.36 -11.82 6.97
N SER A 109 -1.66 -11.69 7.21
CA SER A 109 -2.52 -10.70 6.55
C SER A 109 -2.23 -9.28 7.02
N LYS A 110 -2.19 -8.30 6.10
CA LYS A 110 -1.65 -6.95 6.37
C LYS A 110 -2.69 -5.84 6.23
N ILE A 111 -2.81 -4.98 7.24
CA ILE A 111 -3.61 -3.75 7.18
C ILE A 111 -2.81 -2.70 6.37
N GLY A 112 -3.14 -2.53 5.08
CA GLY A 112 -2.48 -1.57 4.19
C GLY A 112 -3.23 -0.24 4.05
N CYS A 113 -4.56 -0.26 4.01
CA CYS A 113 -5.41 0.93 3.87
C CYS A 113 -6.56 1.04 4.89
N ASN A 114 -6.95 -0.09 5.50
CA ASN A 114 -8.10 -0.23 6.40
C ASN A 114 -9.45 0.31 5.86
N ARG A 115 -9.69 0.15 4.54
CA ARG A 115 -10.89 0.67 3.85
C ARG A 115 -11.27 -0.07 2.55
N GLY A 116 -10.88 -1.34 2.41
CA GLY A 116 -11.29 -2.17 1.27
C GLY A 116 -10.69 -1.81 -0.11
N GLU A 117 -9.50 -1.21 -0.16
CA GLU A 117 -8.95 -0.67 -1.43
C GLU A 117 -7.64 -1.32 -1.93
N CYS A 118 -6.93 -2.10 -1.11
CA CYS A 118 -5.55 -2.52 -1.44
C CYS A 118 -5.28 -4.03 -1.48
N GLY A 119 -6.25 -4.87 -1.07
CA GLY A 119 -6.12 -6.34 -1.05
C GLY A 119 -5.07 -6.94 -0.12
N SER A 120 -4.19 -6.16 0.52
CA SER A 120 -3.16 -6.69 1.43
C SER A 120 -3.69 -7.46 2.65
N CYS A 121 -4.99 -7.35 2.93
CA CYS A 121 -5.73 -8.06 3.98
C CYS A 121 -6.67 -9.17 3.42
N THR A 122 -6.53 -9.58 2.15
CA THR A 122 -7.35 -10.67 1.61
C THR A 122 -7.08 -11.96 2.38
N VAL A 123 -8.16 -12.65 2.75
CA VAL A 123 -8.21 -14.00 3.32
C VAL A 123 -9.33 -14.74 2.59
N LEU A 124 -9.36 -16.08 2.66
CA LEU A 124 -10.54 -16.83 2.20
C LEU A 124 -11.49 -17.03 3.36
N VAL A 125 -12.79 -16.90 3.11
CA VAL A 125 -13.87 -17.24 4.04
C VAL A 125 -14.82 -18.18 3.29
N ASP A 126 -14.96 -19.41 3.77
CA ASP A 126 -15.65 -20.52 3.09
C ASP A 126 -15.16 -20.73 1.63
N GLY A 127 -13.88 -20.42 1.36
CA GLY A 127 -13.23 -20.44 0.04
C GLY A 127 -13.22 -19.09 -0.70
N GLU A 128 -14.15 -18.18 -0.40
CA GLU A 128 -14.30 -16.91 -1.12
C GLU A 128 -13.29 -15.83 -0.67
N PRO A 129 -12.59 -15.15 -1.60
CA PRO A 129 -11.57 -14.16 -1.25
C PRO A 129 -12.17 -12.82 -0.79
N VAL A 130 -12.06 -12.51 0.50
CA VAL A 130 -12.66 -11.31 1.11
C VAL A 130 -11.63 -10.37 1.75
N TYR A 131 -11.92 -9.07 1.70
CA TYR A 131 -11.14 -8.06 2.41
C TYR A 131 -11.48 -8.05 3.91
N SER A 132 -10.73 -8.78 4.72
CA SER A 132 -10.94 -8.88 6.18
C SER A 132 -10.92 -7.54 6.95
N CYS A 133 -10.43 -6.44 6.37
CA CYS A 133 -10.58 -5.08 6.92
C CYS A 133 -11.95 -4.42 6.66
N SER A 134 -12.89 -5.14 6.07
CA SER A 134 -14.26 -4.69 5.79
C SER A 134 -15.33 -5.76 6.07
N THR A 135 -14.91 -6.92 6.58
CA THR A 135 -15.75 -7.96 7.19
C THR A 135 -15.67 -7.81 8.71
N LEU A 136 -16.78 -7.89 9.44
CA LEU A 136 -16.78 -7.92 10.91
C LEU A 136 -16.44 -9.32 11.43
N ALA A 137 -15.70 -9.40 12.54
CA ALA A 137 -15.37 -10.65 13.21
C ALA A 137 -16.62 -11.45 13.60
N VAL A 138 -17.67 -10.75 14.09
CA VAL A 138 -18.97 -11.36 14.46
C VAL A 138 -19.74 -12.00 13.30
N TRP A 139 -19.36 -11.74 12.04
CA TRP A 139 -20.00 -12.39 10.89
C TRP A 139 -19.33 -13.71 10.49
N ALA A 140 -18.13 -14.00 11.01
CA ALA A 140 -17.41 -15.25 10.77
C ALA A 140 -17.81 -16.38 11.76
N ASP A 141 -18.93 -16.24 12.47
CA ASP A 141 -19.48 -17.29 13.32
C ASP A 141 -19.98 -18.48 12.47
N GLY A 142 -19.42 -19.66 12.73
CA GLY A 142 -19.65 -20.89 11.99
C GLY A 142 -18.87 -21.02 10.66
N GLN A 143 -18.00 -20.07 10.31
CA GLN A 143 -17.27 -20.06 9.03
C GLN A 143 -15.85 -20.65 9.12
N ASP A 144 -15.35 -21.14 7.99
CA ASP A 144 -13.97 -21.60 7.81
C ASP A 144 -13.11 -20.49 7.16
N VAL A 145 -12.04 -20.05 7.84
CA VAL A 145 -11.17 -18.95 7.38
C VAL A 145 -9.75 -19.45 7.09
N LEU A 146 -9.25 -19.14 5.88
CA LEU A 146 -7.87 -19.44 5.47
C LEU A 146 -7.06 -18.15 5.33
N THR A 147 -5.93 -18.07 6.03
CA THR A 147 -4.94 -16.99 5.91
C THR A 147 -3.68 -17.47 5.18
N VAL A 148 -2.75 -16.55 4.88
CA VAL A 148 -1.51 -16.89 4.17
C VAL A 148 -0.63 -17.89 4.94
N GLU A 149 -0.77 -17.92 6.27
CA GLU A 149 -0.14 -18.91 7.15
C GLU A 149 -0.67 -20.34 6.89
N GLY A 150 -1.96 -20.51 6.55
CA GLY A 150 -2.57 -21.82 6.28
C GLY A 150 -2.25 -22.43 4.91
N LEU A 151 -1.54 -21.69 4.05
CA LEU A 151 -1.02 -22.21 2.78
C LEU A 151 0.23 -23.08 2.98
N GLU A 152 0.95 -22.91 4.09
CA GLU A 152 2.09 -23.75 4.49
C GLU A 152 1.56 -24.95 5.29
N LYS A 153 2.09 -26.16 5.03
CA LYS A 153 1.66 -27.41 5.67
C LYS A 153 2.88 -28.23 6.09
N ASP A 154 3.00 -28.55 7.38
CA ASP A 154 4.09 -29.36 7.96
C ASP A 154 5.52 -28.87 7.60
N GLY A 155 5.72 -27.55 7.51
CA GLY A 155 6.97 -26.90 7.11
C GLY A 155 7.20 -26.82 5.60
N GLN A 156 6.20 -27.20 4.79
CA GLN A 156 6.27 -27.21 3.32
C GLN A 156 5.38 -26.12 2.74
N LEU A 157 5.99 -25.22 1.97
CA LEU A 157 5.30 -24.16 1.24
C LEU A 157 4.41 -24.74 0.13
N SER A 158 3.24 -24.15 -0.12
CA SER A 158 2.41 -24.53 -1.28
C SER A 158 3.15 -24.32 -2.60
N VAL A 159 2.71 -25.01 -3.66
CA VAL A 159 3.25 -24.86 -5.02
C VAL A 159 3.21 -23.39 -5.46
N LEU A 160 2.12 -22.68 -5.15
CA LEU A 160 1.97 -21.26 -5.39
C LEU A 160 2.99 -20.40 -4.62
N GLN A 161 3.24 -20.69 -3.33
CA GLN A 161 4.25 -20.00 -2.54
C GLN A 161 5.67 -20.25 -3.09
N GLN A 162 5.97 -21.47 -3.55
CA GLN A 162 7.25 -21.82 -4.18
C GLN A 162 7.45 -21.05 -5.49
N ALA A 163 6.47 -21.07 -6.39
CA ALA A 163 6.51 -20.30 -7.65
C ALA A 163 6.71 -18.80 -7.40
N PHE A 164 6.07 -18.22 -6.37
CA PHE A 164 6.28 -16.81 -6.01
C PHE A 164 7.75 -16.51 -5.64
N MET A 165 8.46 -17.43 -4.99
CA MET A 165 9.89 -17.26 -4.71
C MET A 165 10.73 -17.38 -5.99
N GLU A 166 10.51 -18.41 -6.80
CA GLU A 166 11.31 -18.70 -8.01
C GLU A 166 11.22 -17.58 -9.04
N HIS A 167 10.01 -17.07 -9.29
CA HIS A 167 9.76 -15.93 -10.20
C HIS A 167 10.09 -14.57 -9.57
N ASN A 168 10.57 -14.54 -8.31
CA ASN A 168 10.88 -13.31 -7.56
C ASN A 168 9.68 -12.34 -7.51
N ALA A 169 8.47 -12.88 -7.32
CA ALA A 169 7.22 -12.13 -7.28
C ALA A 169 7.11 -11.15 -6.08
N PRO A 170 7.59 -11.48 -4.86
CA PRO A 170 7.74 -10.51 -3.78
C PRO A 170 8.93 -9.55 -4.00
N GLN A 171 8.70 -8.24 -3.85
CA GLN A 171 9.78 -7.27 -3.63
C GLN A 171 9.82 -6.83 -2.16
N CYS A 172 8.89 -5.97 -1.73
CA CYS A 172 8.77 -5.54 -0.32
C CYS A 172 7.98 -6.52 0.58
N GLY A 173 7.44 -7.61 0.01
CA GLY A 173 6.61 -8.60 0.70
C GLY A 173 5.21 -8.13 1.17
N PHE A 174 4.97 -6.82 1.34
CA PHE A 174 3.78 -6.32 2.05
C PHE A 174 2.44 -6.65 1.38
N CYS A 175 2.38 -6.68 0.04
CA CYS A 175 1.18 -7.09 -0.68
C CYS A 175 1.10 -8.61 -0.94
N THR A 176 2.17 -9.36 -0.67
CA THR A 176 2.31 -10.77 -1.10
C THR A 176 1.23 -11.66 -0.49
N SER A 177 0.83 -11.44 0.77
CA SER A 177 -0.24 -12.22 1.42
C SER A 177 -1.55 -12.16 0.62
N GLY A 178 -2.00 -10.96 0.25
CA GLY A 178 -3.24 -10.79 -0.51
C GLY A 178 -3.16 -11.33 -1.94
N GLN A 179 -2.00 -11.15 -2.60
CA GLN A 179 -1.74 -11.73 -3.92
C GLN A 179 -1.80 -13.26 -3.89
N LEU A 180 -1.25 -13.89 -2.84
CA LEU A 180 -1.32 -15.34 -2.64
C LEU A 180 -2.77 -15.78 -2.41
N MET A 181 -3.52 -15.19 -1.49
CA MET A 181 -4.89 -15.63 -1.21
C MET A 181 -5.82 -15.51 -2.44
N SER A 182 -5.77 -14.39 -3.18
CA SER A 182 -6.57 -14.25 -4.40
C SER A 182 -6.12 -15.16 -5.54
N ALA A 183 -4.84 -15.57 -5.58
CA ALA A 183 -4.38 -16.59 -6.53
C ALA A 183 -4.77 -18.01 -6.11
N THR A 184 -4.78 -18.34 -4.81
CA THR A 184 -5.29 -19.63 -4.30
C THR A 184 -6.76 -19.81 -4.68
N ALA A 185 -7.63 -18.83 -4.38
CA ALA A 185 -9.05 -18.92 -4.76
C ALA A 185 -9.26 -19.13 -6.28
N LEU A 186 -8.49 -18.41 -7.12
CA LEU A 186 -8.54 -18.60 -8.57
C LEU A 186 -8.12 -20.02 -8.98
N LEU A 187 -7.07 -20.58 -8.39
CA LEU A 187 -6.56 -21.91 -8.74
C LEU A 187 -7.43 -23.04 -8.18
N GLU A 188 -8.15 -22.81 -7.08
CA GLU A 188 -9.18 -23.72 -6.55
C GLU A 188 -10.44 -23.73 -7.44
N GLU A 189 -10.86 -22.59 -7.98
CA GLU A 189 -11.98 -22.50 -8.95
C GLU A 189 -11.60 -23.00 -10.35
N ASN A 190 -10.41 -22.59 -10.84
CA ASN A 190 -9.92 -22.84 -12.19
C ASN A 190 -8.41 -23.18 -12.18
N PRO A 191 -8.04 -24.48 -12.16
CA PRO A 191 -6.65 -24.93 -12.17
C PRO A 191 -5.86 -24.62 -13.46
N GLU A 192 -6.51 -24.30 -14.59
CA GLU A 192 -5.86 -23.94 -15.85
C GLU A 192 -6.28 -22.52 -16.33
N PRO A 193 -6.05 -21.45 -15.54
CA PRO A 193 -6.54 -20.12 -15.86
C PRO A 193 -5.72 -19.48 -16.98
N THR A 194 -6.36 -18.62 -17.76
CA THR A 194 -5.65 -17.76 -18.71
C THR A 194 -4.98 -16.59 -18.00
N VAL A 195 -3.97 -16.01 -18.66
CA VAL A 195 -3.22 -14.83 -18.16
C VAL A 195 -4.14 -13.65 -17.84
N ASP A 196 -5.26 -13.49 -18.55
CA ASP A 196 -6.21 -12.40 -18.32
C ASP A 196 -7.20 -12.70 -17.18
N GLU A 197 -7.53 -13.97 -16.91
CA GLU A 197 -8.25 -14.38 -15.69
C GLU A 197 -7.40 -14.20 -14.44
N VAL A 198 -6.10 -14.55 -14.49
CA VAL A 198 -5.14 -14.24 -13.42
C VAL A 198 -5.05 -12.74 -13.16
N ARG A 199 -4.98 -11.92 -14.21
CA ARG A 199 -5.02 -10.44 -14.08
C ARG A 199 -6.33 -9.94 -13.48
N HIS A 200 -7.45 -10.60 -13.75
CA HIS A 200 -8.76 -10.22 -13.22
C HIS A 200 -8.88 -10.53 -11.73
N ALA A 201 -8.59 -11.76 -11.31
CA ALA A 201 -8.61 -12.16 -9.90
C ALA A 201 -7.66 -11.34 -9.02
N LEU A 202 -6.48 -11.00 -9.55
CA LEU A 202 -5.48 -10.19 -8.84
C LEU A 202 -5.73 -8.67 -8.90
N ALA A 203 -6.73 -8.19 -9.66
CA ALA A 203 -6.98 -6.75 -9.84
C ALA A 203 -7.28 -6.01 -8.52
N GLY A 204 -7.82 -6.71 -7.52
CA GLY A 204 -8.08 -6.19 -6.19
C GLY A 204 -6.84 -6.05 -5.28
N ASN A 205 -5.65 -6.49 -5.71
CA ASN A 205 -4.44 -6.52 -4.89
C ASN A 205 -3.39 -5.53 -5.40
N LEU A 206 -3.18 -4.43 -4.67
CA LEU A 206 -2.31 -3.34 -5.12
C LEU A 206 -0.83 -3.57 -4.72
N CYS A 207 0.04 -3.75 -5.72
CA CYS A 207 1.49 -3.82 -5.54
C CYS A 207 2.14 -2.45 -5.84
N ARG A 208 2.57 -1.71 -4.81
CA ARG A 208 3.27 -0.41 -5.02
C ARG A 208 4.71 -0.55 -5.52
N CYS A 209 5.29 -1.75 -5.42
CA CYS A 209 6.52 -2.15 -6.11
C CYS A 209 6.31 -2.43 -7.61
N SER A 210 5.05 -2.48 -8.08
CA SER A 210 4.67 -2.70 -9.48
C SER A 210 5.15 -4.02 -10.10
N ASN A 211 5.41 -5.05 -9.29
CA ASN A 211 5.98 -6.33 -9.72
C ASN A 211 4.97 -7.28 -10.38
N TYR A 212 3.89 -6.75 -10.95
CA TYR A 212 2.71 -7.50 -11.38
C TYR A 212 3.01 -8.59 -12.42
N ASN A 213 3.98 -8.37 -13.31
CA ASN A 213 4.34 -9.38 -14.32
C ASN A 213 4.89 -10.65 -13.65
N ALA A 214 5.85 -10.54 -12.74
CA ALA A 214 6.42 -11.66 -12.00
C ALA A 214 5.38 -12.37 -11.10
N ILE A 215 4.42 -11.62 -10.55
CA ILE A 215 3.29 -12.19 -9.80
C ILE A 215 2.40 -13.03 -10.72
N VAL A 216 2.02 -12.52 -11.90
CA VAL A 216 1.22 -13.25 -12.89
C VAL A 216 1.99 -14.45 -13.45
N GLU A 217 3.28 -14.31 -13.72
CA GLU A 217 4.17 -15.38 -14.20
C GLU A 217 4.28 -16.53 -13.18
N ALA A 218 4.34 -16.22 -11.88
CA ALA A 218 4.31 -17.20 -10.79
C ALA A 218 2.98 -17.99 -10.72
N VAL A 219 1.83 -17.30 -10.76
CA VAL A 219 0.51 -17.97 -10.74
C VAL A 219 0.34 -18.88 -11.96
N MET A 220 0.74 -18.40 -13.14
CA MET A 220 0.71 -19.17 -14.38
C MET A 220 1.67 -20.36 -14.39
N ASP A 221 2.65 -20.45 -13.48
CA ASP A 221 3.54 -21.60 -13.33
C ASP A 221 3.02 -22.61 -12.30
N ALA A 222 2.50 -22.12 -11.17
CA ALA A 222 1.80 -22.94 -10.19
C ALA A 222 0.60 -23.68 -10.82
N SER A 223 -0.12 -23.04 -11.74
CA SER A 223 -1.23 -23.67 -12.46
C SER A 223 -0.79 -24.84 -13.36
N ARG A 224 0.48 -24.88 -13.79
CA ARG A 224 1.01 -25.97 -14.65
C ARG A 224 1.43 -27.21 -13.86
N THR A 225 1.54 -27.10 -12.53
CA THR A 225 2.08 -28.17 -11.67
C THR A 225 1.00 -29.06 -11.06
N GLY A 226 -0.28 -28.69 -11.17
CA GLY A 226 -1.44 -29.57 -10.96
C GLY A 226 -1.89 -29.76 -9.50
N ASP A 227 -1.04 -29.43 -8.53
CA ASP A 227 -1.37 -29.36 -7.10
C ASP A 227 -1.39 -27.87 -6.68
N ALA A 228 -2.53 -27.37 -6.19
CA ALA A 228 -2.71 -25.98 -5.73
C ALA A 228 -2.47 -25.82 -4.21
#